data_AF-A0A7D9DAT2-F1
#
_entry.id   AF-A0A7D9DAT2-F1
#
_cell.length_a   1.000
_cell.length_b   1.000
_cell.length_c   1.000
_cell.angle_alpha   90.00
_cell.angle_beta   90.00
_cell.angle_gamma   90.00
#
_symmetry.space_group_name_H-M   'P 1'
#
loop_
_entity.id
_entity.type
_entity.pdbx_description
1 polymer ?
#
loop_
_entity_poly.entity_id
_entity_poly.type
_entity_poly.pdbx_seq_one_letter_code
_entity_poly.pdbx_strand_id
1 'polypeptide(L)'
;MDLRTLSTNNGTGCSIDDDWFTWKKAMLSAMNEFIPTKHVDPHRTPPWITSTILHQNDQIRKKVTARKRFLSRGTEYLKAKFNQLRTDVKKLIKGSRKLFFSSFGNTLRINPKRFWSVFKINSNTGTVPKSVSRTNSNIPETRLHANTPRDIATMFNEYFHSAYTNFSEKCSSPLPNSSPPLSSISSIDLSLEEVYLAVQNLDPFKAHGPDGFLPVF
;
A
#
# COMPACT_ATOMS: atom_id res chain seq x y z
N MET A 1 22.26 37.03 50.48
CA MET A 1 22.00 35.58 50.61
C MET A 1 22.20 34.98 49.22
N ASP A 2 23.41 34.98 48.72
CA ASP A 2 24.46 33.94 48.83
C ASP A 2 24.16 32.67 48.01
N LEU A 3 24.60 32.74 46.75
CA LEU A 3 24.69 31.64 45.78
C LEU A 3 25.96 30.81 46.03
N ARG A 4 26.05 30.12 47.17
CA ARG A 4 27.19 29.22 47.45
C ARG A 4 26.77 28.01 48.27
N THR A 5 26.18 27.02 47.61
CA THR A 5 26.29 25.60 48.00
C THR A 5 25.95 24.72 46.80
N LEU A 6 26.82 24.70 45.79
CA LEU A 6 26.95 23.51 44.96
C LEU A 6 28.21 22.79 45.44
N SER A 7 27.93 21.85 46.34
CA SER A 7 28.88 20.90 46.91
C SER A 7 29.65 20.21 45.77
N THR A 8 30.94 20.47 45.70
CA THR A 8 31.90 19.66 44.96
C THR A 8 32.09 18.35 45.73
N ASN A 9 31.29 17.34 45.39
CA ASN A 9 31.56 15.97 45.79
C ASN A 9 32.09 15.22 44.57
N ASN A 10 33.42 15.14 44.48
CA ASN A 10 34.11 14.21 43.61
C ASN A 10 33.93 12.79 44.18
N GLY A 11 33.39 11.87 43.38
CA GLY A 11 33.50 10.45 43.72
C GLY A 11 32.45 9.52 43.10
N THR A 12 32.45 9.36 41.77
CA THR A 12 32.23 8.08 41.07
C THR A 12 32.56 8.27 39.60
N GLY A 13 33.43 7.41 39.05
CA GLY A 13 33.95 7.50 37.68
C GLY A 13 32.88 7.25 36.61
N CYS A 14 32.20 8.30 36.20
CA CYS A 14 31.49 8.39 34.93
C CYS A 14 32.32 9.31 34.04
N SER A 15 32.69 8.87 32.84
CA SER A 15 33.36 9.73 31.87
C SER A 15 32.45 10.92 31.54
N ILE A 16 33.01 12.08 31.19
CA ILE A 16 32.22 13.21 30.64
C ILE A 16 31.35 12.74 29.46
N ASP A 17 31.83 11.75 28.72
CA ASP A 17 31.09 11.09 27.64
C ASP A 17 29.86 10.33 28.13
N ASP A 18 29.92 9.71 29.31
CA ASP A 18 28.81 8.96 29.90
C ASP A 18 27.72 9.92 30.42
N ASP A 19 28.12 11.03 31.03
CA ASP A 19 27.21 12.09 31.46
C ASP A 19 26.51 12.73 30.25
N TRP A 20 27.27 13.02 29.19
CA TRP A 20 26.73 13.52 27.92
C TRP A 20 25.78 12.52 27.27
N PHE A 21 26.13 11.23 27.25
CA PHE A 21 25.30 10.18 26.71
C PHE A 21 23.98 10.07 27.48
N THR A 22 24.05 10.16 28.81
CA THR A 22 22.89 10.08 29.70
C THR A 22 21.95 11.25 29.48
N TRP A 23 22.50 12.47 29.44
CA TRP A 23 21.72 13.66 29.11
C TRP A 23 21.09 13.57 27.72
N LYS A 24 21.85 13.17 26.70
CA LYS A 24 21.37 13.03 25.33
C LYS A 24 20.24 12.02 25.24
N LYS A 25 20.37 10.89 25.95
CA LYS A 25 19.34 9.84 26.01
C LYS A 25 18.07 10.38 26.68
N ALA A 26 18.19 11.07 27.81
CA ALA A 26 17.06 11.68 28.51
C ALA A 26 16.35 12.71 27.64
N MET A 27 17.11 13.58 26.95
CA MET A 27 16.56 14.58 26.04
C MET A 27 15.85 13.94 24.84
N LEU A 28 16.46 12.96 24.17
CA LEU A 28 15.82 12.27 23.04
C LEU A 28 14.57 11.49 23.47
N SER A 29 14.56 10.93 24.69
CA SER A 29 13.39 10.27 25.26
C SER A 29 12.25 11.26 25.45
N ALA A 30 12.53 12.41 26.08
CA ALA A 30 11.54 13.47 26.25
C ALA A 30 11.05 14.02 24.91
N MET A 31 11.93 14.18 23.92
CA MET A 31 11.54 14.60 22.58
C MET A 31 10.61 13.59 21.90
N ASN A 32 10.89 12.29 22.01
CA ASN A 32 10.02 11.25 21.42
C ASN A 32 8.65 11.17 22.11
N GLU A 33 8.57 11.47 23.41
CA GLU A 33 7.33 11.41 24.19
C GLU A 33 6.46 12.66 24.00
N PHE A 34 7.08 13.85 24.02
CA PHE A 34 6.34 15.12 24.02
C PHE A 34 6.21 15.77 22.65
N ILE A 35 6.98 15.37 21.64
CA ILE A 35 6.84 15.89 20.27
C ILE A 35 5.92 14.96 19.48
N PRO A 36 4.71 15.43 19.11
CA PRO A 36 3.82 14.62 18.28
C PRO A 36 4.47 14.36 16.92
N THR A 37 4.80 13.10 16.67
CA THR A 37 5.25 12.67 15.34
C THR A 37 4.04 12.43 14.46
N LYS A 38 4.15 12.80 13.19
CA LYS A 38 3.16 12.43 12.16
C LYS A 38 3.79 11.41 11.22
N HIS A 39 3.11 10.28 11.04
CA HIS A 39 3.47 9.36 9.99
C HIS A 39 3.15 10.01 8.63
N VAL A 40 4.18 10.38 7.88
CA VAL A 40 4.02 10.86 6.51
C VAL A 40 4.03 9.64 5.61
N ASP A 41 2.85 9.25 5.14
CA ASP A 41 2.72 8.12 4.23
C ASP A 41 3.58 8.34 2.95
N PRO A 42 4.62 7.51 2.72
CA PRO A 42 5.45 7.62 1.53
C PRO A 42 4.68 7.33 0.23
N HIS A 43 3.48 6.73 0.31
CA HIS A 43 2.66 6.35 -0.85
C HIS A 43 2.01 7.51 -1.59
N ARG A 44 2.19 8.76 -1.15
CA ARG A 44 1.67 9.93 -1.90
C ARG A 44 2.37 10.14 -3.24
N THR A 45 3.60 9.65 -3.38
CA THR A 45 4.35 9.76 -4.64
C THR A 45 4.29 8.45 -5.42
N PRO A 46 3.92 8.48 -6.70
CA PRO A 46 3.97 7.31 -7.54
C PRO A 46 5.37 6.65 -7.52
N PRO A 47 5.46 5.32 -7.57
CA PRO A 47 6.73 4.57 -7.45
C PRO A 47 7.80 4.91 -8.50
N TRP A 48 7.36 5.36 -9.68
CA TRP A 48 8.25 5.81 -10.75
C TRP A 48 8.76 7.25 -10.57
N ILE A 49 8.35 7.94 -9.50
CA ILE A 49 8.90 9.22 -9.06
C ILE A 49 9.93 8.95 -7.97
N THR A 50 11.08 8.42 -8.39
CA THR A 50 12.18 8.06 -7.49
C THR A 50 12.90 9.32 -6.99
N SER A 51 13.65 9.19 -5.89
CA SER A 51 14.47 10.27 -5.35
C SER A 51 15.39 10.89 -6.40
N THR A 52 15.84 10.13 -7.42
CA THR A 52 16.62 10.66 -8.56
C THR A 52 15.87 11.68 -9.41
N ILE A 53 14.55 11.52 -9.63
CA ILE A 53 13.70 12.54 -10.27
C ILE A 53 13.49 13.72 -9.31
N LEU A 54 13.36 13.43 -8.02
CA LEU A 54 13.32 14.45 -6.97
C LEU A 54 14.69 15.12 -6.74
N HIS A 55 15.82 14.58 -7.19
CA HIS A 55 17.16 15.20 -7.13
C HIS A 55 17.47 15.94 -8.43
N GLN A 56 16.92 15.49 -9.56
CA GLN A 56 16.64 16.31 -10.75
C GLN A 56 15.61 17.43 -10.48
N ASN A 57 15.26 17.65 -9.19
CA ASN A 57 14.56 18.78 -8.60
C ASN A 57 14.90 20.12 -9.22
N ASP A 58 16.11 20.30 -9.74
CA ASP A 58 16.50 21.54 -10.36
C ASP A 58 15.56 21.92 -11.51
N GLN A 59 15.13 20.98 -12.36
CA GLN A 59 14.17 21.24 -13.44
C GLN A 59 12.76 21.54 -12.91
N ILE A 60 12.32 20.85 -11.85
CA ILE A 60 11.00 21.06 -11.22
C ILE A 60 10.98 22.42 -10.51
N ARG A 61 12.03 22.76 -9.75
CA ARG A 61 12.23 24.05 -9.07
C ARG A 61 12.34 25.17 -10.09
N LYS A 62 13.15 25.01 -11.15
CA LYS A 62 13.25 25.96 -12.27
C LYS A 62 11.89 26.18 -12.92
N LYS A 63 11.10 25.13 -13.16
CA LYS A 63 9.72 25.23 -13.68
C LYS A 63 8.82 26.04 -12.73
N VAL A 64 8.86 25.77 -11.43
CA VAL A 64 8.06 26.50 -10.43
C VAL A 64 8.48 27.97 -10.37
N THR A 65 9.77 28.25 -10.34
CA THR A 65 10.32 29.62 -10.35
C THR A 65 9.97 30.35 -11.64
N ALA A 66 10.09 29.70 -12.80
CA ALA A 66 9.68 30.26 -14.09
C ALA A 66 8.19 30.57 -14.14
N ARG A 67 7.34 29.70 -13.58
CA ARG A 67 5.89 29.96 -13.44
C ARG A 67 5.62 31.19 -12.59
N LYS A 68 6.25 31.31 -11.42
CA LYS A 68 6.09 32.47 -10.53
C LYS A 68 6.51 33.77 -11.23
N ARG A 69 7.65 33.74 -11.93
CA ARG A 69 8.14 34.89 -12.71
C ARG A 69 7.21 35.25 -13.87
N PHE A 70 6.69 34.26 -14.59
CA PHE A 70 5.70 34.47 -15.64
C PHE A 70 4.41 35.10 -15.09
N LEU A 71 3.87 34.58 -13.98
CA LEU A 71 2.65 35.14 -13.36
C LEU A 71 2.87 36.57 -12.84
N SER A 72 4.09 36.90 -12.42
CA SER A 72 4.42 38.24 -11.92
C SER A 72 4.69 39.28 -13.02
N ARG A 73 5.35 38.89 -14.12
CA ARG A 73 5.82 39.84 -15.16
C ARG A 73 5.09 39.71 -16.50
N GLY A 74 4.41 38.60 -16.77
CA GLY A 74 3.58 38.41 -17.97
C GLY A 74 4.29 38.29 -19.32
N THR A 75 5.62 38.41 -19.40
CA THR A 75 6.34 38.47 -20.69
C THR A 75 6.30 37.16 -21.48
N GLU A 76 6.26 37.24 -22.81
CA GLU A 76 6.24 36.06 -23.71
C GLU A 76 7.50 35.19 -23.60
N TYR A 77 8.67 35.79 -23.38
CA TYR A 77 9.92 35.04 -23.11
C TYR A 77 9.80 34.12 -21.88
N LEU A 78 9.24 34.63 -20.78
CA LEU A 78 9.05 33.84 -19.56
C LEU A 78 8.02 32.73 -19.74
N LYS A 79 6.98 32.98 -20.55
CA LYS A 79 5.98 31.98 -20.95
C LYS A 79 6.61 30.86 -21.77
N ALA A 80 7.42 31.19 -22.78
CA ALA A 80 8.16 30.22 -23.58
C ALA A 80 9.11 29.38 -22.72
N LYS A 81 9.86 30.02 -21.82
CA LYS A 81 10.76 29.35 -20.86
C LYS A 81 10.02 28.41 -19.91
N PHE A 82 8.88 28.83 -19.39
CA PHE A 82 8.02 27.98 -18.56
C PHE A 82 7.49 26.77 -19.35
N ASN A 83 7.04 26.97 -20.58
CA ASN A 83 6.52 25.91 -21.43
C ASN A 83 7.59 24.87 -21.81
N GLN A 84 8.81 25.32 -22.08
CA GLN A 84 9.96 24.44 -22.31
C GLN A 84 10.22 23.56 -21.08
N LEU A 85 10.41 24.18 -19.90
CA LEU A 85 10.64 23.47 -18.64
C LEU A 85 9.50 22.50 -18.29
N ARG A 86 8.25 22.89 -18.58
CA ARG A 86 7.08 22.02 -18.40
C ARG A 86 7.15 20.79 -19.31
N THR A 87 7.58 20.96 -20.55
CA THR A 87 7.71 19.90 -21.54
C THR A 87 8.83 18.93 -21.15
N ASP A 88 9.97 19.45 -20.71
CA ASP A 88 11.11 18.63 -20.30
C ASP A 88 10.79 17.81 -19.06
N VAL A 89 10.15 18.41 -18.05
CA VAL A 89 9.67 17.69 -16.87
C VAL A 89 8.65 16.60 -17.25
N LYS A 90 7.74 16.86 -18.20
CA LYS A 90 6.80 15.84 -18.69
C LYS A 90 7.52 14.68 -19.37
N LYS A 91 8.51 14.97 -20.23
CA LYS A 91 9.33 13.95 -20.91
C LYS A 91 10.07 13.08 -19.90
N LEU A 92 10.66 13.71 -18.90
CA LEU A 92 11.37 13.01 -17.82
C LEU A 92 10.45 12.05 -17.07
N ILE A 93 9.30 12.53 -16.57
CA ILE A 93 8.33 11.70 -15.84
C ILE A 93 7.84 10.52 -16.73
N LYS A 94 7.58 10.78 -18.02
CA LYS A 94 7.16 9.74 -18.97
C LYS A 94 8.27 8.69 -19.18
N GLY A 95 9.52 9.13 -19.31
CA GLY A 95 10.69 8.26 -19.45
C GLY A 95 10.87 7.35 -18.23
N SER A 96 10.86 7.91 -17.03
CA SER A 96 10.99 7.13 -15.79
C SER A 96 9.84 6.17 -15.57
N ARG A 97 8.61 6.58 -15.90
CA ARG A 97 7.46 5.67 -15.90
C ARG A 97 7.67 4.49 -16.84
N LYS A 98 8.18 4.72 -18.06
CA LYS A 98 8.47 3.65 -19.03
C LYS A 98 9.52 2.68 -18.47
N LEU A 99 10.65 3.20 -17.96
CA LEU A 99 11.72 2.39 -17.37
C LEU A 99 11.24 1.55 -16.18
N PHE A 100 10.41 2.14 -15.33
CA PHE A 100 9.81 1.45 -14.20
C PHE A 100 8.95 0.26 -14.64
N PHE A 101 8.08 0.44 -15.63
CA PHE A 101 7.26 -0.67 -16.14
C PHE A 101 8.06 -1.70 -16.95
N SER A 102 9.10 -1.28 -17.68
CA SER A 102 10.00 -2.19 -18.40
C SER A 102 10.79 -3.11 -17.47
N SER A 103 11.21 -2.62 -16.29
CA SER A 103 11.88 -3.43 -15.27
C SER A 103 10.93 -4.30 -14.44
N PHE A 104 9.62 -4.14 -14.61
CA PHE A 104 8.61 -4.73 -13.75
C PHE A 104 8.25 -6.19 -14.09
N GLY A 105 8.58 -6.66 -15.29
CA GLY A 105 8.26 -8.01 -15.76
C GLY A 105 8.80 -9.13 -14.84
N ASN A 106 10.05 -9.02 -14.41
CA ASN A 106 10.66 -9.99 -13.49
C ASN A 106 10.13 -9.88 -12.04
N THR A 107 9.63 -8.71 -11.66
CA THR A 107 9.12 -8.46 -10.30
C THR A 107 7.77 -9.16 -10.06
N LEU A 108 7.02 -9.43 -11.13
CA LEU A 108 5.70 -10.06 -11.07
C LEU A 108 5.76 -11.48 -10.47
N ARG A 109 6.80 -12.24 -10.83
CA ARG A 109 7.01 -13.62 -10.35
C ARG A 109 7.54 -13.67 -8.92
N ILE A 110 8.27 -12.64 -8.50
CA ILE A 110 8.95 -12.58 -7.19
C ILE A 110 8.04 -11.93 -6.13
N ASN A 111 7.27 -10.91 -6.50
CA ASN A 111 6.42 -10.16 -5.57
C ASN A 111 5.11 -9.71 -6.24
N PRO A 112 4.10 -10.59 -6.30
CA PRO A 112 2.79 -10.27 -6.90
C PRO A 112 2.04 -9.19 -6.10
N LYS A 113 2.25 -9.08 -4.78
CA LYS A 113 1.62 -8.03 -3.94
C LYS A 113 2.06 -6.64 -4.38
N ARG A 114 3.36 -6.46 -4.64
CA ARG A 114 3.93 -5.20 -5.15
C ARG A 114 3.40 -4.86 -6.54
N PHE A 115 3.10 -5.87 -7.37
CA PHE A 115 2.48 -5.62 -8.66
C PHE A 115 1.09 -5.00 -8.50
N TRP A 116 0.24 -5.61 -7.68
CA TRP A 116 -1.12 -5.14 -7.48
C TRP A 116 -1.18 -3.77 -6.78
N SER A 117 -0.24 -3.47 -5.88
CA SER A 117 -0.18 -2.13 -5.27
C SER A 117 0.12 -1.03 -6.31
N VAL A 118 1.03 -1.28 -7.24
CA VAL A 118 1.34 -0.36 -8.35
C VAL A 118 0.18 -0.24 -9.34
N PHE A 119 -0.49 -1.35 -9.63
CA PHE A 119 -1.63 -1.37 -10.55
C PHE A 119 -2.81 -0.57 -9.99
N LYS A 120 -3.11 -0.73 -8.69
CA LYS A 120 -4.15 0.05 -7.98
C LYS A 120 -3.93 1.56 -8.07
N ILE A 121 -2.68 2.03 -8.01
CA ILE A 121 -2.36 3.47 -8.13
C ILE A 121 -2.71 4.01 -9.54
N ASN A 122 -2.62 3.18 -10.58
CA ASN A 122 -2.94 3.59 -11.96
C ASN A 122 -4.40 3.36 -12.34
N SER A 123 -5.02 2.37 -11.72
CA SER A 123 -6.43 2.03 -11.87
C SER A 123 -7.23 2.97 -10.97
N ASN A 124 -7.56 4.15 -11.48
CA ASN A 124 -8.55 5.05 -10.85
C ASN A 124 -9.98 4.52 -11.03
N THR A 125 -10.13 3.20 -11.05
CA THR A 125 -11.40 2.49 -11.18
C THR A 125 -11.68 1.90 -9.81
N GLY A 126 -12.89 2.12 -9.29
CA GLY A 126 -13.31 1.49 -8.05
C GLY A 126 -13.15 -0.03 -8.11
N THR A 127 -13.37 -0.71 -6.98
CA THR A 127 -13.27 -2.17 -6.84
C THR A 127 -14.02 -2.94 -7.91
N VAL A 128 -15.08 -2.33 -8.47
CA VAL A 128 -15.89 -2.88 -9.56
C VAL A 128 -15.50 -2.23 -10.90
N PRO A 129 -15.19 -3.02 -11.95
CA PRO A 129 -14.94 -2.50 -13.29
C PRO A 129 -16.13 -1.69 -13.81
N LYS A 130 -15.87 -0.61 -14.58
CA LYS A 130 -16.95 0.18 -15.21
C LYS A 130 -17.65 -0.55 -16.36
N SER A 131 -16.97 -1.53 -16.94
CA SER A 131 -17.54 -2.41 -17.95
C SER A 131 -16.85 -3.76 -17.89
N VAL A 132 -17.63 -4.82 -18.07
CA VAL A 132 -17.17 -6.21 -18.15
C VAL A 132 -17.69 -6.79 -19.45
N SER A 133 -16.95 -7.74 -20.00
CA SER A 133 -17.38 -8.44 -21.21
C SER A 133 -17.09 -9.93 -21.14
N ARG A 134 -18.02 -10.74 -21.64
CA ARG A 134 -17.97 -12.21 -21.60
C ARG A 134 -18.25 -12.78 -22.99
N THR A 135 -17.51 -13.81 -23.39
CA THR A 135 -17.81 -14.57 -24.61
C THR A 135 -19.08 -15.37 -24.40
N ASN A 136 -20.04 -15.26 -25.31
CA ASN A 136 -21.25 -16.05 -25.27
C ASN A 136 -20.92 -17.51 -25.59
N SER A 137 -21.24 -18.43 -24.68
CA SER A 137 -21.02 -19.87 -24.87
C SER A 137 -21.82 -20.45 -26.05
N ASN A 138 -22.92 -19.79 -26.45
CA ASN A 138 -23.76 -20.23 -27.55
C ASN A 138 -23.31 -19.66 -28.90
N ILE A 139 -22.60 -18.52 -28.91
CA ILE A 139 -22.13 -17.84 -30.13
C ILE A 139 -20.74 -17.26 -29.85
N PRO A 140 -19.65 -17.98 -30.16
CA PRO A 140 -18.28 -17.59 -29.83
C PRO A 140 -17.86 -16.23 -30.40
N GLU A 141 -18.48 -15.81 -31.50
CA GLU A 141 -18.20 -14.55 -32.19
C GLU A 141 -18.88 -13.33 -31.52
N THR A 142 -19.86 -13.56 -30.64
CA THR A 142 -20.58 -12.47 -29.96
C THR A 142 -20.11 -12.31 -28.51
N ARG A 143 -19.61 -11.11 -28.21
CA ARG A 143 -19.20 -10.72 -26.86
C ARG A 143 -20.34 -9.96 -26.18
N LEU A 144 -20.80 -10.47 -25.05
CA LEU A 144 -21.76 -9.77 -24.19
C LEU A 144 -21.03 -8.70 -23.41
N HIS A 145 -21.62 -7.51 -23.31
CA HIS A 145 -21.07 -6.37 -22.59
C HIS A 145 -22.03 -5.93 -21.49
N ALA A 146 -21.49 -5.71 -20.29
CA ALA A 146 -22.21 -5.10 -19.18
C ALA A 146 -21.53 -3.78 -18.80
N ASN A 147 -22.33 -2.75 -18.54
CA ASN A 147 -21.88 -1.40 -18.18
C ASN A 147 -22.61 -0.82 -16.96
N THR A 148 -23.68 -1.48 -16.49
CA THR A 148 -24.35 -1.13 -15.24
C THR A 148 -23.92 -2.06 -14.10
N PRO A 149 -23.91 -1.61 -12.84
CA PRO A 149 -23.55 -2.47 -11.70
C PRO A 149 -24.40 -3.74 -11.60
N ARG A 150 -25.70 -3.63 -11.93
CA ARG A 150 -26.62 -4.76 -11.94
C ARG A 150 -26.23 -5.80 -12.99
N ASP A 151 -26.01 -5.35 -14.22
CA ASP A 151 -25.66 -6.26 -15.33
C ASP A 151 -24.30 -6.91 -15.12
N ILE A 152 -23.36 -6.18 -14.52
CA ILE A 152 -22.05 -6.72 -14.14
C ILE A 152 -22.21 -7.82 -13.09
N ALA A 153 -23.01 -7.58 -12.05
CA ALA A 153 -23.27 -8.57 -11.01
C ALA A 153 -23.97 -9.82 -11.57
N THR A 154 -24.99 -9.64 -12.42
CA THR A 154 -25.67 -10.74 -13.11
C THR A 154 -24.70 -11.55 -13.96
N MET A 155 -23.86 -10.87 -14.77
CA MET A 155 -22.88 -11.54 -15.63
C MET A 155 -21.86 -12.35 -14.83
N PHE A 156 -21.41 -11.84 -13.68
CA PHE A 156 -20.54 -12.60 -12.76
C PHE A 156 -21.28 -13.80 -12.16
N ASN A 157 -22.51 -13.60 -11.67
CA ASN A 157 -23.31 -14.68 -11.09
C ASN A 157 -23.52 -15.81 -12.10
N GLU A 158 -23.91 -15.50 -13.33
CA GLU A 158 -24.08 -16.51 -14.40
C GLU A 158 -22.76 -17.24 -14.70
N TYR A 159 -21.64 -16.51 -14.73
CA TYR A 159 -20.34 -17.12 -14.99
C TYR A 159 -19.94 -18.08 -13.87
N PHE A 160 -19.95 -17.62 -12.63
CA PHE A 160 -19.57 -18.45 -11.49
C PHE A 160 -20.54 -19.61 -11.31
N HIS A 161 -21.85 -19.37 -11.44
CA HIS A 161 -22.84 -20.43 -11.44
C HIS A 161 -22.47 -21.50 -12.47
N SER A 162 -22.23 -21.12 -13.74
CA SER A 162 -21.85 -22.08 -14.77
C SER A 162 -20.55 -22.84 -14.48
N ALA A 163 -19.56 -22.21 -13.85
CA ALA A 163 -18.33 -22.90 -13.46
C ALA A 163 -18.58 -24.01 -12.44
N TYR A 164 -19.58 -23.85 -11.57
CA TYR A 164 -19.94 -24.82 -10.53
C TYR A 164 -21.04 -25.80 -10.95
N THR A 165 -21.95 -25.45 -11.88
CA THR A 165 -23.02 -26.37 -12.33
C THR A 165 -22.56 -27.39 -13.35
N ASN A 166 -21.48 -27.13 -14.10
CA ASN A 166 -20.93 -28.09 -15.06
C ASN A 166 -20.37 -29.38 -14.40
N PHE A 167 -20.31 -29.45 -13.06
CA PHE A 167 -19.99 -30.67 -12.33
C PHE A 167 -21.16 -31.67 -12.24
N SER A 168 -22.39 -31.26 -12.56
CA SER A 168 -23.58 -32.06 -12.23
C SER A 168 -23.93 -33.18 -13.22
N GLU A 169 -23.36 -33.24 -14.43
CA GLU A 169 -23.84 -34.18 -15.47
C GLU A 169 -22.76 -35.02 -16.16
N LYS A 170 -21.46 -34.81 -15.88
CA LYS A 170 -20.38 -35.64 -16.45
C LYS A 170 -19.62 -36.52 -15.46
N CYS A 171 -19.98 -36.48 -14.17
CA CYS A 171 -19.52 -37.45 -13.18
C CYS A 171 -20.64 -38.44 -12.83
N SER A 172 -21.03 -39.25 -13.81
CA SER A 172 -21.71 -40.54 -13.57
C SER A 172 -20.68 -41.65 -13.30
N SER A 173 -19.51 -41.31 -12.74
CA SER A 173 -18.78 -42.31 -11.97
C SER A 173 -19.52 -42.45 -10.65
N PRO A 174 -19.85 -43.67 -10.19
CA PRO A 174 -20.38 -43.84 -8.84
C PRO A 174 -19.41 -43.12 -7.90
N LEU A 175 -19.94 -42.27 -7.00
CA LEU A 175 -19.16 -41.73 -5.90
C LEU A 175 -18.30 -42.89 -5.39
N PRO A 176 -16.97 -42.75 -5.30
CA PRO A 176 -16.22 -43.72 -4.54
C PRO A 176 -16.89 -43.74 -3.17
N ASN A 177 -17.42 -44.90 -2.77
CA ASN A 177 -17.84 -45.15 -1.39
C ASN A 177 -16.64 -45.12 -0.43
N SER A 178 -15.63 -44.28 -0.69
CA SER A 178 -14.78 -43.76 0.35
C SER A 178 -15.49 -42.52 0.87
N SER A 179 -16.19 -42.68 1.99
CA SER A 179 -16.11 -41.64 3.00
C SER A 179 -14.67 -41.11 2.99
N PRO A 180 -14.43 -39.79 2.89
CA PRO A 180 -13.10 -39.30 3.21
C PRO A 180 -12.75 -39.93 4.55
N PRO A 181 -11.53 -40.48 4.78
CA PRO A 181 -11.17 -40.85 6.12
C PRO A 181 -11.40 -39.59 6.93
N LEU A 182 -12.44 -39.60 7.78
CA LEU A 182 -12.54 -38.64 8.85
C LEU A 182 -11.35 -39.00 9.72
N SER A 183 -10.18 -38.48 9.37
CA SER A 183 -9.15 -38.15 10.34
C SER A 183 -9.80 -37.08 11.21
N SER A 184 -10.71 -37.55 12.07
CA SER A 184 -11.26 -36.78 13.16
C SER A 184 -10.03 -36.35 13.92
N ILE A 185 -9.78 -35.05 13.95
CA ILE A 185 -8.77 -34.47 14.82
C ILE A 185 -9.32 -34.71 16.23
N SER A 186 -8.99 -35.87 16.79
CA SER A 186 -9.51 -36.34 18.08
C SER A 186 -8.84 -35.60 19.25
N SER A 187 -7.69 -34.96 18.99
CA SER A 187 -6.98 -34.15 19.97
C SER A 187 -6.28 -32.99 19.27
N ILE A 188 -6.47 -31.79 19.83
CA ILE A 188 -5.70 -30.60 19.50
C ILE A 188 -5.08 -30.10 20.81
N ASP A 189 -3.75 -30.09 20.88
CA ASP A 189 -3.04 -29.49 22.00
C ASP A 189 -2.82 -28.02 21.68
N LEU A 190 -3.44 -27.15 22.47
CA LEU A 190 -3.28 -25.70 22.39
C LEU A 190 -2.58 -25.25 23.66
N SER A 191 -1.40 -24.65 23.53
CA SER A 191 -0.72 -24.05 24.67
C SER A 191 -1.35 -22.70 25.04
N LEU A 192 -1.27 -22.34 26.32
CA LEU A 192 -1.75 -21.04 26.79
C LEU A 192 -1.05 -19.88 26.07
N GLU A 193 0.23 -20.04 25.77
CA GLU A 193 1.05 -19.03 25.08
C GLU A 193 0.57 -18.81 23.64
N GLU A 194 0.26 -19.87 22.90
CA GLU A 194 -0.26 -19.76 21.53
C GLU A 194 -1.62 -19.06 21.50
N VAL A 195 -2.49 -19.36 22.47
CA VAL A 195 -3.79 -18.69 22.59
C VAL A 195 -3.60 -17.22 22.94
N TYR A 196 -2.70 -16.90 23.88
CA TYR A 196 -2.42 -15.53 24.27
C TYR A 196 -1.86 -14.71 23.10
N LEU A 197 -0.88 -15.24 22.37
CA LEU A 197 -0.32 -14.61 21.18
C LEU A 197 -1.38 -14.44 20.08
N ALA A 198 -2.25 -15.42 19.88
CA ALA A 198 -3.32 -15.33 18.89
C ALA A 198 -4.30 -14.20 19.23
N VAL A 199 -4.70 -14.08 20.50
CA VAL A 199 -5.62 -13.03 20.97
C VAL A 199 -4.94 -11.66 20.91
N GLN A 200 -3.69 -11.54 21.34
CA GLN A 200 -2.94 -10.27 21.32
C GLN A 200 -2.76 -9.72 19.89
N ASN A 201 -2.64 -10.61 18.90
CA ASN A 201 -2.47 -10.23 17.49
C ASN A 201 -3.80 -10.03 16.74
N LEU A 202 -4.96 -10.12 17.41
CA LEU A 202 -6.23 -9.78 16.79
C LEU A 202 -6.27 -8.29 16.47
N ASP A 203 -6.70 -7.96 15.24
CA ASP A 203 -6.89 -6.58 14.80
C ASP A 203 -8.21 -6.03 15.38
N PRO A 204 -8.16 -5.04 16.30
CA PRO A 204 -9.35 -4.48 16.93
C PRO A 204 -10.30 -3.78 15.95
N PHE A 205 -9.80 -3.43 14.76
CA PHE A 205 -10.55 -2.71 13.74
C PHE A 205 -11.16 -3.64 12.68
N LYS A 206 -11.00 -4.96 12.82
CA LYS A 206 -11.59 -5.93 11.92
C LYS A 206 -13.10 -6.03 12.17
N ALA A 207 -13.87 -6.21 11.09
CA ALA A 207 -15.31 -6.37 11.18
C ALA A 207 -15.68 -7.60 12.03
N HIS A 208 -16.69 -7.45 12.89
CA HIS A 208 -17.24 -8.54 13.68
C HIS A 208 -17.89 -9.60 12.79
N GLY A 209 -17.92 -10.84 13.28
CA GLY A 209 -18.65 -11.91 12.65
C GLY A 209 -20.17 -11.72 12.74
N PRO A 210 -20.94 -12.70 12.25
CA PRO A 210 -22.40 -12.72 12.40
C PRO A 210 -22.86 -12.87 13.86
N ASP A 211 -21.94 -13.20 14.76
CA ASP A 211 -22.11 -13.30 16.21
C ASP A 211 -22.12 -11.94 16.93
N GLY A 212 -21.69 -10.86 16.26
CA GLY A 212 -21.79 -9.49 16.77
C GLY A 212 -20.73 -9.11 17.80
N PHE A 213 -19.72 -9.95 18.05
CA PHE A 213 -18.65 -9.66 18.98
C PHE A 213 -17.50 -8.91 18.28
N LEU A 214 -17.11 -7.78 18.87
CA LEU A 214 -15.93 -7.04 18.42
C LEU A 214 -14.66 -7.68 18.99
N PRO A 215 -13.54 -7.69 18.23
CA PRO A 215 -12.24 -8.15 18.71
C PRO A 215 -11.59 -7.11 19.66
N VAL A 216 -12.27 -6.78 20.75
CA VAL A 216 -11.77 -5.87 21.79
C VAL A 216 -11.67 -6.67 23.08
N PHE A 217 -10.45 -6.93 23.52
CA PHE A 217 -10.12 -7.58 24.79
C PHE A 217 -9.22 -6.65 25.61
#